data_AF-A0A8E1WJE7-F1
#
_entry.id   AF-A0A8E1WJE7-F1
#
_cell.length_a   1.000
_cell.length_b   1.000
_cell.length_c   1.000
_cell.angle_alpha   90.00
_cell.angle_beta   90.00
_cell.angle_gamma   90.00
#
_symmetry.space_group_name_H-M   'P 1'
#
loop_
_entity.id
_entity.type
_entity.pdbx_description
1 polymer ?
#
loop_
_entity_poly.entity_id
_entity_poly.type
_entity_poly.pdbx_seq_one_letter_code
_entity_poly.pdbx_strand_id
1 'polypeptide(L)'
;MPKTYNRIAKQQKPKGHIFGPTGFFPLGDEAPEVEECLERNRPAHCLRRDGCVYMREDRDFSRMGLSYSEGYVHHVKPTGPVEQRDVTWIGYLQLLLNRNPRIRAVSEKQRMSRHGLTNDELAQRYWQGTLCSTPNLEHVTSEAEVVEVDSFLSPVKS
;
A
#
# COMPACT_ATOMS: atom_id res chain seq x y z
N MET A 1 -2.04 8.82 24.30
CA MET A 1 -3.16 8.15 23.61
C MET A 1 -2.58 7.22 22.55
N PRO A 2 -3.16 6.02 22.32
CA PRO A 2 -2.70 5.16 21.23
C PRO A 2 -2.87 5.88 19.88
N LYS A 3 -1.87 5.76 19.01
CA LYS A 3 -1.85 6.42 17.69
C LYS A 3 -3.00 5.87 16.81
N THR A 4 -3.72 6.78 16.16
CA THR A 4 -4.79 6.46 15.20
C THR A 4 -4.34 6.75 13.78
N TYR A 5 -4.96 6.08 12.82
CA TYR A 5 -4.69 6.24 11.39
C TYR A 5 -5.99 6.37 10.62
N ASN A 6 -5.91 6.85 9.38
CA ASN A 6 -7.00 6.86 8.43
C ASN A 6 -6.99 5.59 7.59
N ARG A 7 -8.16 5.00 7.40
CA ARG A 7 -8.39 3.87 6.50
C ARG A 7 -9.62 4.15 5.67
N ILE A 8 -9.50 3.98 4.36
CA ILE A 8 -10.63 4.15 3.45
C ILE A 8 -11.23 2.80 3.06
N ALA A 9 -12.56 2.75 2.99
CA ALA A 9 -13.30 1.59 2.53
C ALA A 9 -14.53 2.00 1.72
N LYS A 10 -14.94 1.15 0.77
CA LYS A 10 -16.12 1.39 -0.07
C LYS A 10 -17.43 1.48 0.72
N GLN A 11 -17.50 0.77 1.85
CA GLN A 11 -18.68 0.75 2.71
C GLN A 11 -18.34 1.34 4.07
N GLN A 12 -19.30 2.04 4.66
CA GLN A 12 -19.22 2.49 6.03
C GLN A 12 -19.19 1.30 6.99
N LYS A 13 -18.33 1.37 8.00
CA LYS A 13 -18.26 0.40 9.10
C LYS A 13 -18.44 1.13 10.43
N PRO A 14 -19.29 0.63 11.34
CA PRO A 14 -19.59 1.34 12.58
C PRO A 14 -18.38 1.36 13.53
N LYS A 15 -18.41 2.28 14.50
CA LYS A 15 -17.46 2.30 15.62
C LYS A 15 -17.45 0.94 16.34
N GLY A 16 -16.25 0.46 16.69
CA GLY A 16 -16.01 -0.86 17.27
C GLY A 16 -15.90 -1.99 16.24
N HIS A 17 -16.15 -1.73 14.95
CA HIS A 17 -15.87 -2.72 13.91
C HIS A 17 -14.37 -2.99 13.78
N ILE A 18 -13.99 -4.25 13.63
CA ILE A 18 -12.60 -4.66 13.41
C ILE A 18 -12.42 -4.99 11.92
N PHE A 19 -11.59 -4.20 11.25
CA PHE A 19 -11.05 -4.58 9.95
C PHE A 19 -9.98 -5.65 10.14
N GLY A 20 -10.02 -6.68 9.31
CA GLY A 20 -9.00 -7.73 9.25
C GLY A 20 -8.56 -8.02 7.81
N PRO A 21 -7.83 -9.13 7.60
CA PRO A 21 -7.40 -9.60 6.30
C PRO A 21 -8.57 -9.74 5.32
N THR A 22 -8.34 -9.32 4.07
CA THR A 22 -9.32 -9.52 2.99
C THR A 22 -9.02 -10.76 2.16
N GLY A 23 -7.78 -11.26 2.19
CA GLY A 23 -7.32 -12.33 1.31
C GLY A 23 -7.10 -11.89 -0.14
N PHE A 24 -7.16 -10.57 -0.41
CA PHE A 24 -6.94 -10.01 -1.75
C PHE A 24 -5.69 -9.13 -1.76
N PHE A 25 -4.82 -9.37 -2.73
CA PHE A 25 -3.65 -8.51 -2.98
C PHE A 25 -4.08 -7.13 -3.48
N PRO A 26 -3.46 -6.04 -3.00
CA PRO A 26 -3.85 -4.68 -3.41
C PRO A 26 -3.74 -4.42 -4.92
N LEU A 27 -2.73 -4.96 -5.59
CA LEU A 27 -2.58 -4.78 -7.04
C LEU A 27 -3.29 -5.85 -7.88
N GLY A 28 -3.78 -6.93 -7.24
CA GLY A 28 -4.58 -7.99 -7.85
C GLY A 28 -4.16 -8.37 -9.28
N ASP A 29 -5.14 -8.41 -10.18
CA ASP A 29 -4.94 -8.74 -11.61
C ASP A 29 -4.35 -7.59 -12.45
N GLU A 30 -4.28 -6.37 -11.90
CA GLU A 30 -3.75 -5.20 -12.59
C GLU A 30 -2.23 -5.29 -12.74
N ALA A 31 -1.53 -5.79 -11.72
CA ALA A 31 -0.08 -5.99 -11.73
C ALA A 31 0.36 -7.23 -10.91
N PRO A 32 -0.06 -8.45 -11.30
CA PRO A 32 0.27 -9.68 -10.59
C PRO A 32 1.79 -9.93 -10.54
N GLU A 33 2.53 -9.54 -11.59
CA GLU A 33 3.99 -9.67 -11.64
C GLU A 33 4.69 -8.87 -10.53
N VAL A 34 4.08 -7.76 -10.09
CA VAL A 34 4.58 -6.95 -8.97
C VAL A 34 4.32 -7.64 -7.65
N GLU A 35 3.11 -8.17 -7.41
CA GLU A 35 2.79 -8.88 -6.18
C GLU A 35 3.62 -10.18 -6.04
N GLU A 36 3.87 -10.90 -7.16
CA GLU A 36 4.78 -12.05 -7.18
C GLU A 36 6.21 -11.67 -6.82
N CYS A 37 6.73 -10.56 -7.37
CA CYS A 37 8.07 -10.05 -7.04
C CYS A 37 8.18 -9.66 -5.57
N LEU A 38 7.15 -8.99 -5.03
CA LEU A 38 7.08 -8.64 -3.61
C LEU A 38 7.03 -9.90 -2.73
N GLU A 39 6.14 -10.84 -3.01
CA GLU A 39 5.98 -12.04 -2.17
C GLU A 39 7.24 -12.92 -2.16
N ARG A 40 7.91 -13.10 -3.30
CA ARG A 40 9.18 -13.86 -3.37
C ARG A 40 10.28 -13.25 -2.48
N ASN A 41 10.27 -11.94 -2.30
CA ASN A 41 11.26 -11.21 -1.51
C ASN A 41 10.78 -10.88 -0.09
N ARG A 42 9.62 -11.38 0.34
CA ARG A 42 9.04 -11.06 1.64
C ARG A 42 9.83 -11.73 2.78
N PRO A 43 10.29 -10.97 3.79
CA PRO A 43 10.84 -11.55 5.00
C PRO A 43 9.78 -12.38 5.74
N ALA A 44 10.16 -13.53 6.30
CA ALA A 44 9.21 -14.45 6.95
C ALA A 44 8.43 -13.84 8.12
N HIS A 45 8.99 -12.83 8.79
CA HIS A 45 8.37 -12.12 9.91
C HIS A 45 7.37 -11.03 9.48
N CYS A 46 7.40 -10.60 8.21
CA CYS A 46 6.48 -9.59 7.69
C CYS A 46 5.15 -10.23 7.29
N LEU A 47 4.05 -9.52 7.56
CA LEU A 47 2.74 -9.91 7.08
C LEU A 47 2.70 -9.95 5.55
N ARG A 48 2.07 -10.99 5.00
CA ARG A 48 1.71 -11.05 3.57
C ARG A 48 0.77 -9.89 3.23
N ARG A 49 0.87 -9.36 2.01
CA ARG A 49 0.10 -8.18 1.58
C ARG A 49 -1.41 -8.42 1.52
N ASP A 50 -1.86 -9.62 1.19
CA ASP A 50 -3.27 -10.04 1.25
C ASP A 50 -3.79 -10.22 2.70
N GLY A 51 -2.87 -10.32 3.66
CA GLY A 51 -3.11 -10.41 5.08
C GLY A 51 -3.14 -9.06 5.83
N CYS A 52 -2.97 -7.94 5.12
CA CYS A 52 -2.79 -6.63 5.74
C CYS A 52 -4.06 -5.77 5.75
N VAL A 53 -4.22 -5.02 6.83
CA VAL A 53 -5.06 -3.82 6.92
C VAL A 53 -4.19 -2.59 6.64
N TYR A 54 -4.40 -1.99 5.47
CA TYR A 54 -3.72 -0.77 5.02
C TYR A 54 -4.32 0.50 5.64
N MET A 55 -3.46 1.40 6.09
CA MET A 55 -3.78 2.64 6.80
C MET A 55 -2.79 3.76 6.41
N ARG A 56 -3.18 5.03 6.63
CA ARG A 56 -2.36 6.23 6.40
C ARG A 56 -2.45 7.20 7.56
N GLU A 57 -1.46 8.07 7.71
CA GLU A 57 -1.54 9.19 8.67
C GLU A 57 -2.30 10.38 8.10
N ASP A 58 -2.08 10.66 6.82
CA ASP A 58 -2.83 11.69 6.09
C ASP A 58 -4.18 11.15 5.59
N ARG A 59 -4.99 12.06 5.05
CA ARG A 59 -6.27 11.76 4.39
C ARG A 59 -6.14 11.69 2.87
N ASP A 60 -4.92 11.66 2.34
CA ASP A 60 -4.67 11.63 0.90
C ASP A 60 -4.56 10.18 0.42
N PHE A 61 -5.67 9.68 -0.14
CA PHE A 61 -5.73 8.33 -0.72
C PHE A 61 -5.47 8.31 -2.23
N SER A 62 -5.16 9.46 -2.86
CA SER A 62 -4.97 9.56 -4.31
C SER A 62 -3.89 8.64 -4.86
N ARG A 63 -2.92 8.27 -4.03
CA ARG A 63 -1.76 7.46 -4.39
C ARG A 63 -1.87 5.99 -3.97
N MET A 64 -3.05 5.53 -3.53
CA MET A 64 -3.26 4.18 -3.00
C MET A 64 -3.74 3.15 -4.03
N GLY A 65 -3.94 3.53 -5.29
CA GLY A 65 -4.30 2.59 -6.37
C GLY A 65 -5.64 1.87 -6.15
N LEU A 66 -6.59 2.50 -5.47
CA LEU A 66 -7.87 1.88 -5.14
C LEU A 66 -8.81 1.83 -6.35
N SER A 67 -9.64 0.78 -6.43
CA SER A 67 -10.54 0.53 -7.58
C SER A 67 -11.78 1.42 -7.60
N TYR A 68 -12.14 2.05 -6.49
CA TYR A 68 -13.29 2.95 -6.36
C TYR A 68 -12.85 4.42 -6.36
N SER A 69 -13.71 5.30 -6.88
CA SER A 69 -13.46 6.75 -6.99
C SER A 69 -13.71 7.52 -5.69
N GLU A 70 -14.57 6.99 -4.82
CA GLU A 70 -14.96 7.60 -3.54
C GLU A 70 -15.13 6.50 -2.48
N GLY A 71 -14.81 6.81 -1.23
CA GLY A 71 -14.97 5.88 -0.11
C GLY A 71 -15.11 6.58 1.24
N TYR A 72 -15.52 5.81 2.24
CA TYR A 72 -15.66 6.28 3.62
C TYR A 72 -14.32 6.20 4.34
N VAL A 73 -13.91 7.32 4.94
CA VAL A 73 -12.72 7.37 5.78
C VAL A 73 -13.11 6.98 7.20
N HIS A 74 -12.35 6.04 7.75
CA HIS A 74 -12.49 5.56 9.11
C HIS A 74 -11.22 5.96 9.85
N HIS A 75 -11.36 6.57 11.01
CA HIS A 75 -10.27 6.65 11.96
C HIS A 75 -10.20 5.30 12.67
N VAL A 76 -9.04 4.67 12.60
CA VAL A 76 -8.82 3.33 13.13
C VAL A 76 -7.65 3.31 14.10
N LYS A 77 -7.75 2.41 15.08
CA LYS A 77 -6.69 2.07 16.02
C LYS A 77 -6.22 0.65 15.71
N PRO A 78 -4.93 0.41 15.43
CA PRO A 78 -4.41 -0.93 15.22
C PRO A 78 -4.51 -1.74 16.52
N THR A 79 -4.85 -3.02 16.42
CA THR A 79 -4.91 -3.94 17.57
C THR A 79 -3.61 -4.73 17.75
N GLY A 80 -2.74 -4.73 16.75
CA GLY A 80 -1.43 -5.41 16.74
C GLY A 80 -0.26 -4.50 16.35
N PRO A 81 0.93 -5.10 16.10
CA PRO A 81 2.09 -4.36 15.61
C PRO A 81 1.80 -3.65 14.29
N VAL A 82 2.38 -2.45 14.15
CA VAL A 82 2.28 -1.66 12.91
C VAL A 82 3.62 -1.66 12.20
N GLU A 83 3.62 -2.05 10.94
CA GLU A 83 4.75 -1.90 10.04
C GLU A 83 4.54 -0.65 9.17
N GLN A 84 5.61 0.13 8.96
CA GLN A 84 5.62 1.27 8.05
C GLN A 84 6.37 0.90 6.76
N ARG A 85 5.78 1.22 5.60
CA ARG A 85 6.37 0.91 4.29
C ARG A 85 6.25 2.11 3.36
N ASP A 86 7.22 2.27 2.46
CA ASP A 86 7.18 3.30 1.42
C ASP A 86 6.70 2.69 0.11
N VAL A 87 5.48 3.03 -0.32
CA VAL A 87 4.87 2.45 -1.53
C VAL A 87 5.48 3.02 -2.82
N THR A 88 6.36 4.01 -2.73
CA THR A 88 7.10 4.53 -3.90
C THR A 88 7.91 3.42 -4.57
N TRP A 89 8.46 2.48 -3.81
CA TRP A 89 9.18 1.33 -4.35
C TRP A 89 8.29 0.41 -5.18
N ILE A 90 7.01 0.25 -4.78
CA ILE A 90 6.00 -0.48 -5.57
C ILE A 90 5.73 0.26 -6.88
N GLY A 91 5.63 1.59 -6.85
CA GLY A 91 5.45 2.40 -8.06
C GLY A 91 6.57 2.20 -9.08
N TYR A 92 7.83 2.08 -8.63
CA TYR A 92 8.93 1.73 -9.53
C TYR A 92 8.80 0.32 -10.09
N LEU A 93 8.39 -0.67 -9.28
CA LEU A 93 8.12 -2.03 -9.76
C LEU A 93 7.02 -2.05 -10.82
N GLN A 94 5.92 -1.31 -10.64
CA GLN A 94 4.83 -1.23 -11.63
C GLN A 94 5.26 -0.64 -12.98
N LEU A 95 6.27 0.23 -12.99
CA LEU A 95 6.86 0.76 -14.23
C LEU A 95 7.78 -0.26 -14.92
N LEU A 96 8.58 -1.00 -14.14
CA LEU A 96 9.57 -1.96 -14.66
C LEU A 96 8.96 -3.30 -15.04
N LEU A 97 7.89 -3.71 -14.37
CA LEU A 97 7.13 -4.91 -14.64
C LEU A 97 5.86 -4.61 -15.45
N ASN A 98 5.80 -3.43 -16.07
CA ASN A 98 4.63 -3.01 -16.84
C ASN A 98 4.38 -3.95 -18.03
N ARG A 99 3.11 -4.32 -18.24
CA ARG A 99 2.69 -5.15 -19.38
C ARG A 99 2.92 -4.47 -20.74
N ASN A 100 2.98 -3.14 -20.78
CA ASN A 100 3.31 -2.40 -21.99
C ASN A 100 4.83 -2.39 -22.22
N PRO A 101 5.34 -3.04 -23.29
CA PRO A 101 6.77 -3.15 -23.54
C PRO A 101 7.46 -1.81 -23.80
N ARG A 102 6.73 -0.80 -24.32
CA ARG A 102 7.27 0.55 -24.54
C ARG A 102 7.53 1.27 -23.22
N ILE A 103 6.56 1.21 -22.30
CA ILE A 103 6.71 1.78 -20.95
C ILE A 103 7.90 1.11 -20.28
N ARG A 104 7.93 -0.23 -20.27
CA ARG A 104 9.01 -1.01 -19.68
C ARG A 104 10.39 -0.63 -20.24
N ALA A 105 10.55 -0.53 -21.55
CA ALA A 105 11.83 -0.17 -22.17
C ALA A 105 12.31 1.24 -21.77
N VAL A 106 11.40 2.21 -21.71
CA VAL A 106 11.72 3.58 -21.27
C VAL A 106 12.09 3.60 -19.78
N SER A 107 11.30 2.91 -18.94
CA SER A 107 11.52 2.82 -17.50
C SER A 107 12.84 2.12 -17.17
N GLU A 108 13.20 1.06 -17.88
CA GLU A 108 14.48 0.35 -17.72
C GLU A 108 15.68 1.25 -18.04
N LYS A 109 15.59 2.04 -19.13
CA LYS A 109 16.61 3.03 -19.48
C LYS A 109 16.77 4.10 -18.40
N GLN A 110 15.66 4.57 -17.81
CA GLN A 110 15.67 5.56 -16.73
C GLN A 110 16.16 4.99 -15.38
N ARG A 111 15.86 3.72 -15.09
CA ARG A 111 16.34 3.00 -13.89
C ARG A 111 17.85 3.02 -13.81
N MET A 112 18.49 2.61 -14.91
CA MET A 112 19.95 2.57 -15.04
C MET A 112 20.62 3.93 -14.86
N SER A 113 19.96 5.02 -15.24
CA SER A 113 20.52 6.38 -15.11
C SER A 113 20.26 7.04 -13.75
N ARG A 114 19.27 6.58 -12.97
CA ARG A 114 18.89 7.20 -11.69
C ARG A 114 19.44 6.50 -10.45
N HIS A 115 19.25 5.19 -10.35
CA HIS A 115 19.54 4.46 -9.11
C HIS A 115 20.13 3.05 -9.33
N GLY A 116 19.99 2.45 -10.52
CA GLY A 116 20.61 1.16 -10.85
C GLY A 116 20.02 -0.07 -10.15
N LEU A 117 19.08 0.12 -9.20
CA LEU A 117 18.45 -0.98 -8.44
C LEU A 117 17.67 -1.95 -9.31
N THR A 118 17.84 -3.25 -9.07
CA THR A 118 17.07 -4.37 -9.61
C THR A 118 15.67 -4.45 -9.00
N ASN A 119 14.77 -5.25 -9.59
CA ASN A 119 13.43 -5.47 -9.07
C ASN A 119 13.45 -6.08 -7.65
N ASP A 120 14.35 -7.03 -7.39
CA ASP A 120 14.46 -7.65 -6.07
C ASP A 120 14.97 -6.64 -5.01
N GLU A 121 15.91 -5.76 -5.36
CA GLU A 121 16.37 -4.69 -4.46
C GLU A 121 15.26 -3.67 -4.16
N LEU A 122 14.41 -3.35 -5.15
CA LEU A 122 13.23 -2.50 -4.94
C LEU A 122 12.23 -3.17 -3.99
N ALA A 123 11.96 -4.45 -4.18
CA ALA A 123 11.08 -5.22 -3.30
C ALA A 123 11.63 -5.31 -1.87
N GLN A 124 12.94 -5.53 -1.72
CA GLN A 124 13.60 -5.55 -0.41
C GLN A 124 13.50 -4.20 0.31
N ARG A 125 13.71 -3.08 -0.40
CA ARG A 125 13.55 -1.74 0.18
C ARG A 125 12.13 -1.48 0.69
N TYR A 126 11.11 -1.94 -0.05
CA TYR A 126 9.73 -1.89 0.40
C TYR A 126 9.52 -2.68 1.71
N TRP A 127 9.97 -3.93 1.77
CA TRP A 127 9.80 -4.78 2.95
C TRP A 127 10.59 -4.30 4.17
N GLN A 128 11.77 -3.73 3.95
CA GLN A 128 12.61 -3.17 5.01
C GLN A 128 12.10 -1.81 5.52
N GLY A 129 11.06 -1.24 4.91
CA GLY A 129 10.59 0.11 5.25
C GLY A 129 11.62 1.20 4.92
N THR A 130 12.53 0.94 3.96
CA THR A 130 13.51 1.96 3.52
C THR A 130 12.75 3.13 2.93
N LEU A 131 13.12 4.36 3.30
CA LEU A 131 12.47 5.56 2.77
C LEU A 131 13.22 6.08 1.53
N CYS A 132 12.47 6.49 0.51
CA CYS A 132 13.04 7.33 -0.55
C CYS A 132 13.11 8.80 -0.10
N SER A 133 13.61 9.69 -0.96
CA SER A 133 13.73 11.12 -0.65
C SER A 133 12.40 11.85 -0.49
N THR A 134 11.32 11.32 -1.07
CA THR A 134 9.96 11.87 -1.02
C THR A 134 8.98 10.73 -0.76
N PRO A 135 8.96 10.17 0.47
CA PRO A 135 8.28 8.92 0.76
C PRO A 135 6.77 9.04 0.62
N ASN A 136 6.15 7.95 0.19
CA ASN A 136 4.70 7.77 0.20
C ASN A 136 4.40 6.65 1.19
N LEU A 137 4.06 7.02 2.42
CA LEU A 137 3.98 6.07 3.52
C LEU A 137 2.63 5.36 3.56
N GLU A 138 2.68 4.04 3.67
CA GLU A 138 1.58 3.23 4.15
C GLU A 138 1.94 2.60 5.51
N HIS A 139 0.92 2.39 6.32
CA HIS A 139 1.01 1.66 7.59
C HIS A 139 0.16 0.41 7.47
N VAL A 140 0.70 -0.72 7.90
CA VAL A 140 -0.02 -2.00 7.85
C VAL A 140 0.00 -2.70 9.20
N THR A 141 -1.10 -3.39 9.48
CA THR A 141 -1.33 -4.24 10.67
C THR A 141 -2.15 -5.44 10.23
N SER A 142 -2.25 -6.48 11.05
CA SER A 142 -3.18 -7.60 10.80
C SER A 142 -4.64 -7.17 10.99
N GLU A 143 -4.88 -6.30 11.96
CA GLU A 143 -6.22 -5.87 12.36
C GLU A 143 -6.23 -4.42 12.86
N ALA A 144 -7.36 -3.72 12.64
CA ALA A 144 -7.59 -2.37 13.16
C ALA A 144 -9.07 -2.12 13.50
N GLU A 145 -9.31 -1.55 14.67
CA GLU A 145 -10.64 -1.20 15.18
C GLU A 145 -11.04 0.22 14.76
N VAL A 146 -12.27 0.39 14.27
CA VAL A 146 -12.85 1.70 13.95
C VAL A 146 -13.15 2.46 15.24
N VAL A 147 -12.49 3.61 15.43
CA VAL A 147 -12.74 4.51 16.55
C VAL A 147 -13.76 5.60 16.21
N GLU A 148 -13.78 6.01 14.95
CA GLU A 148 -14.65 7.06 14.42
C GLU A 148 -14.79 6.89 12.90
N VAL A 149 -15.88 7.41 12.34
CA VAL A 149 -16.17 7.35 10.91
C VAL A 149 -16.49 8.75 10.42
N ASP A 150 -15.86 9.14 9.34
CA ASP A 150 -16.22 10.38 8.67
C ASP A 150 -17.60 10.26 8.05
N SER A 151 -18.40 11.30 8.24
CA SER A 151 -19.77 11.39 7.73
C SER A 151 -19.84 11.62 6.22
N PHE A 152 -18.71 11.89 5.55
CA PHE A 152 -18.66 12.22 4.13
C PHE A 152 -17.75 11.27 3.35
N LEU A 153 -18.12 11.01 2.10
CA LEU A 153 -17.27 10.33 1.15
C LEU A 153 -16.05 11.19 0.84
N SER A 154 -14.86 10.59 0.90
CA SER A 154 -13.63 11.23 0.45
C SER A 154 -13.29 10.75 -0.96
N PRO A 155 -12.85 11.65 -1.86
CA PRO A 155 -12.37 11.26 -3.18
C PRO A 155 -11.09 10.44 -3.04
N VAL A 156 -10.94 9.48 -3.95
CA VAL A 156 -9.83 8.54 -4.00
C VAL A 156 -9.01 8.71 -5.27
N LYS A 157 -9.57 9.36 -6.30
CA LYS A 157 -8.90 9.75 -7.53
C LYS A 157 -9.26 11.21 -7.79
N SER A 158 -8.25 12.05 -8.08
CA SER A 158 -8.41 13.41 -8.59
C SER A 158 -8.50 13.40 -10.11
#